data_AF-A0A9P5NFX1-F1
#
_entry.id   AF-A0A9P5NFX1-F1
#
_cell.length_a   1.000
_cell.length_b   1.000
_cell.length_c   1.000
_cell.angle_alpha   90.00
_cell.angle_beta   90.00
_cell.angle_gamma   90.00
#
_symmetry.space_group_name_H-M   'P 1'
#
loop_
_entity.id
_entity.type
_entity.pdbx_description
1 polymer ?
#
loop_
_entity_poly.entity_id
_entity_poly.type
_entity_poly.pdbx_seq_one_letter_code
_entity_poly.pdbx_strand_id
1 'polypeptide(L)'
;MDINLKSGFAEWARDSIHDVIPDELRPVAQELPLWPSASNSLPLDIRPGSAVRMLPQDISVGIVSRFMNVCVADYGSLRFLRGPSLTLVQLMERLAFPPSLLVPDLIAYKELLGTLIPLLPSIYVDPVPIPDCSSLVKPSNELYARDRLFVAALYKHGLRTENELNVQMFLDCVGALNESEREQDDLVIRANVLFESYGYWLPMQITAQEQHRWKDLDDCSFIPRSMATHRHLEDQDITLPGLDIPQNVVALDAVVAPSDLVREEFEAIAWTQRAAFANQPHQRVVVAYPDLGRPTISEVATHLRYLSSLTNLSAPQRCTVLHDLEATYSFLNDNAPSAELILSQLGAMEIFLNVDDPEMDEWRWDKADELVFDSQDIDESMRHVRDFLMPFGRLLRATGVEQVSHAHFRSNSWNSIAAPENKLASIRLGFEDLRKKKLLADVIFKPSDHTEDSEPLVAHRSFLAVSSEYFSDLFCGDFKEGEPASAASPISIALPHHSTACARLVLDHIYTGAEPEAQTLTLDLLLEALKLSGFWDIKDLFKLLQKEIADNLVTPRTLNQIRTKATECHAEELIETCVDYEQRNAGLIQKYASRHARPPELELE
;
A
#
# COMPACT_ATOMS: atom_id res chain seq x y z
N MET A 1 -19.82 -81.97 -16.44
CA MET A 1 -19.31 -82.53 -15.18
C MET A 1 -19.65 -81.53 -14.10
N ASP A 2 -20.29 -81.96 -13.02
CA ASP A 2 -20.68 -81.06 -11.91
C ASP A 2 -19.45 -80.29 -11.42
N ILE A 3 -19.54 -78.96 -11.36
CA ILE A 3 -18.43 -78.07 -10.94
C ILE A 3 -17.95 -78.50 -9.54
N ASN A 4 -18.86 -78.95 -8.68
CA ASN A 4 -18.54 -79.44 -7.34
C ASN A 4 -17.74 -80.75 -7.38
N LEU A 5 -18.07 -81.64 -8.33
CA LEU A 5 -17.35 -82.90 -8.52
C LEU A 5 -15.92 -82.66 -9.05
N LYS A 6 -15.77 -81.71 -10.00
CA LYS A 6 -14.45 -81.30 -10.52
C LYS A 6 -13.58 -80.73 -9.39
N SER A 7 -14.13 -79.82 -8.60
CA SER A 7 -13.42 -79.21 -7.46
C SER A 7 -13.08 -80.21 -6.37
N GLY A 8 -14.02 -81.07 -5.98
CA GLY A 8 -13.80 -82.09 -4.94
C GLY A 8 -12.79 -83.15 -5.37
N PHE A 9 -12.81 -83.59 -6.63
CA PHE A 9 -11.76 -84.48 -7.16
C PHE A 9 -10.40 -83.81 -7.15
N ALA A 10 -10.31 -82.55 -7.62
CA ALA A 10 -9.07 -81.83 -7.67
C ALA A 10 -8.47 -81.61 -6.26
N GLU A 11 -9.31 -81.32 -5.26
CA GLU A 11 -8.91 -81.20 -3.85
C GLU A 11 -8.36 -82.51 -3.31
N TRP A 12 -9.12 -83.61 -3.41
CA TRP A 12 -8.66 -84.94 -2.99
C TRP A 12 -7.33 -85.34 -3.66
N ALA A 13 -7.20 -85.08 -4.96
CA ALA A 13 -6.00 -85.38 -5.72
C ALA A 13 -4.81 -84.51 -5.29
N ARG A 14 -5.01 -83.22 -5.00
CA ARG A 14 -3.97 -82.33 -4.46
C ARG A 14 -3.50 -82.79 -3.08
N ASP A 15 -4.41 -83.20 -2.20
CA ASP A 15 -4.10 -83.64 -0.84
C ASP A 15 -3.34 -84.97 -0.83
N SER A 16 -3.56 -85.79 -1.86
CA SER A 16 -2.83 -87.04 -2.07
C SER A 16 -1.38 -86.81 -2.54
N ILE A 17 -1.01 -85.58 -2.91
CA ILE A 17 0.37 -85.21 -3.30
C ILE A 17 1.10 -84.65 -2.09
N HIS A 18 1.66 -85.54 -1.26
CA HIS A 18 2.41 -85.18 -0.04
C HIS A 18 3.90 -85.58 -0.07
N ASP A 19 4.33 -86.36 -1.06
CA ASP A 19 5.71 -86.83 -1.22
C ASP A 19 6.30 -86.51 -2.61
N VAL A 20 7.63 -86.65 -2.73
CA VAL A 20 8.35 -86.44 -3.99
C VAL A 20 7.89 -87.48 -5.02
N ILE A 21 7.18 -87.02 -6.05
CA ILE A 21 6.79 -87.86 -7.17
C ILE A 21 8.04 -88.22 -8.01
N PRO A 22 8.19 -89.49 -8.46
CA PRO A 22 9.26 -89.89 -9.36
C PRO A 22 9.40 -88.94 -10.57
N ASP A 23 10.64 -88.63 -10.95
CA ASP A 23 10.94 -87.64 -12.01
C ASP A 23 10.20 -87.96 -13.33
N GLU A 24 9.97 -89.24 -13.63
CA GLU A 24 9.28 -89.73 -14.83
C GLU A 24 7.78 -89.38 -14.87
N LEU A 25 7.11 -89.33 -13.72
CA LEU A 25 5.67 -89.06 -13.60
C LEU A 25 5.37 -87.58 -13.36
N ARG A 26 6.38 -86.78 -13.02
CA ARG A 26 6.23 -85.35 -12.73
C ARG A 26 5.61 -84.56 -13.88
N PRO A 27 6.03 -84.69 -15.16
CA PRO A 27 5.42 -83.94 -16.26
C PRO A 27 3.94 -84.30 -16.41
N VAL A 28 3.60 -85.59 -16.30
CA VAL A 28 2.21 -86.07 -16.39
C VAL A 28 1.36 -85.51 -15.25
N ALA A 29 1.90 -85.51 -14.03
CA ALA A 29 1.22 -84.94 -12.86
C ALA A 29 1.01 -83.42 -13.00
N GLN A 30 1.97 -82.68 -13.56
CA GLN A 30 1.85 -81.24 -13.80
C GLN A 30 0.82 -80.88 -14.87
N GLU A 31 0.50 -81.77 -15.81
CA GLU A 31 -0.54 -81.54 -16.82
C GLU A 31 -1.97 -81.75 -16.27
N LEU A 32 -2.13 -82.33 -15.09
CA LEU A 32 -3.45 -82.56 -14.49
C LEU A 32 -4.08 -81.22 -14.06
N PRO A 33 -5.34 -80.93 -14.39
CA PRO A 33 -6.01 -79.70 -14.01
C PRO A 33 -6.43 -79.76 -12.53
N LEU A 34 -5.45 -79.61 -11.64
CA LEU A 34 -5.64 -79.78 -10.21
C LEU A 34 -5.52 -78.47 -9.43
N TRP A 35 -4.92 -77.40 -9.94
CA TRP A 35 -4.58 -76.24 -9.12
C TRP A 35 -5.59 -75.09 -9.27
N PRO A 36 -6.29 -74.69 -8.20
CA PRO A 36 -7.10 -73.48 -8.19
C PRO A 36 -6.19 -72.29 -8.46
N SER A 37 -6.49 -71.55 -9.52
CA SER A 37 -5.67 -70.43 -9.93
C SER A 37 -6.50 -69.29 -10.48
N ALA A 38 -6.02 -68.07 -10.31
CA ALA A 38 -6.66 -66.87 -10.81
C ALA A 38 -5.61 -65.87 -11.31
N SER A 39 -6.07 -64.89 -12.08
CA SER A 39 -5.30 -63.74 -12.58
C SER A 39 -6.25 -62.56 -12.76
N ASN A 40 -5.72 -61.39 -13.12
CA ASN A 40 -6.54 -60.19 -13.29
C ASN A 40 -7.56 -60.34 -14.44
N SER A 41 -7.21 -61.12 -15.48
CA SER A 41 -8.04 -61.36 -16.66
C SER A 41 -8.90 -62.63 -16.59
N LEU A 42 -8.61 -63.53 -15.63
CA LEU A 42 -9.27 -64.84 -15.58
C LEU A 42 -9.75 -65.16 -14.16
N PRO A 43 -11.01 -65.58 -14.00
CA PRO A 43 -11.55 -65.94 -12.71
C PRO A 43 -10.85 -67.19 -12.13
N LEU A 44 -11.14 -67.45 -10.86
CA LEU A 44 -10.68 -68.64 -10.15
C LEU A 44 -11.23 -69.89 -10.84
N ASP A 45 -10.33 -70.70 -11.41
CA ASP A 45 -10.63 -72.01 -11.99
C ASP A 45 -9.43 -72.95 -11.79
N ILE A 46 -9.67 -74.24 -11.98
CA ILE A 46 -8.70 -75.29 -11.81
C ILE A 46 -7.93 -75.50 -13.11
N ARG A 47 -6.62 -75.29 -13.06
CA ARG A 47 -5.72 -75.35 -14.22
C ARG A 47 -4.58 -76.36 -14.02
N PRO A 48 -3.93 -76.79 -15.10
CA PRO A 48 -2.70 -77.57 -15.04
C PRO A 48 -1.57 -76.83 -14.30
N GLY A 49 -0.73 -77.59 -13.62
CA GLY A 49 0.43 -77.15 -12.85
C GLY A 49 1.50 -76.52 -13.75
N SER A 50 1.56 -76.96 -15.01
CA SER A 50 2.41 -76.36 -16.05
C SER A 50 1.96 -74.97 -16.48
N ALA A 51 0.66 -74.65 -16.32
CA ALA A 51 0.03 -73.40 -16.73
C ALA A 51 -0.11 -72.36 -15.60
N VAL A 52 0.26 -72.71 -14.37
CA VAL A 52 0.16 -71.83 -13.19
C VAL A 52 1.52 -71.58 -12.58
N ARG A 53 1.69 -70.44 -11.91
CA ARG A 53 2.86 -70.16 -11.08
C ARG A 53 2.47 -70.23 -9.60
N MET A 54 3.23 -70.97 -8.81
CA MET A 54 3.01 -71.08 -7.37
C MET A 54 3.47 -69.79 -6.67
N LEU A 55 2.63 -69.25 -5.79
CA LEU A 55 2.95 -68.08 -4.98
C LEU A 55 4.00 -68.42 -3.90
N PRO A 56 4.74 -67.42 -3.39
CA PRO A 56 5.52 -67.58 -2.16
C PRO A 56 4.66 -68.07 -1.01
N GLN A 57 5.30 -68.71 -0.03
CA GLN A 57 4.64 -69.08 1.22
C GLN A 57 4.06 -67.82 1.89
N ASP A 58 2.90 -67.96 2.52
CA ASP A 58 2.16 -66.91 3.24
C ASP A 58 1.45 -65.85 2.36
N ILE A 59 1.44 -66.02 1.03
CA ILE A 59 0.68 -65.18 0.10
C ILE A 59 -0.45 -65.99 -0.53
N SER A 60 -1.69 -65.54 -0.36
CA SER A 60 -2.86 -66.18 -0.95
C SER A 60 -3.22 -65.63 -2.32
N VAL A 61 -3.70 -66.51 -3.20
CA VAL A 61 -4.30 -66.18 -4.51
C VAL A 61 -5.40 -65.13 -4.38
N GLY A 62 -6.21 -65.17 -3.32
CA GLY A 62 -7.31 -64.22 -3.12
C GLY A 62 -6.85 -62.76 -2.99
N ILE A 63 -5.63 -62.55 -2.51
CA ILE A 63 -5.03 -61.24 -2.28
C ILE A 63 -4.41 -60.70 -3.56
N VAL A 64 -3.62 -61.53 -4.25
CA VAL A 64 -2.80 -61.08 -5.40
C VAL A 64 -3.52 -61.18 -6.74
N SER A 65 -4.47 -62.10 -6.91
CA SER A 65 -4.93 -62.49 -8.25
C SER A 65 -5.50 -61.32 -9.05
N ARG A 66 -6.14 -60.36 -8.37
CA ARG A 66 -6.71 -59.15 -9.00
C ARG A 66 -5.67 -58.27 -9.70
N PHE A 67 -4.41 -58.38 -9.30
CA PHE A 67 -3.30 -57.57 -9.80
C PHE A 67 -2.26 -58.39 -10.56
N MET A 68 -2.50 -59.67 -10.85
CA MET A 68 -1.51 -60.52 -11.53
C MET A 68 -1.82 -60.72 -13.00
N ASN A 69 -0.83 -60.48 -13.87
CA ASN A 69 -0.97 -60.74 -15.32
C ASN A 69 -0.74 -62.20 -15.74
N VAL A 70 -0.43 -63.08 -14.77
CA VAL A 70 -0.25 -64.52 -14.96
C VAL A 70 -1.15 -65.29 -13.99
N CYS A 71 -1.55 -66.51 -14.39
CA CYS A 71 -2.30 -67.38 -13.50
C CYS A 71 -1.42 -67.84 -12.34
N VAL A 72 -1.86 -67.56 -11.13
CA VAL A 72 -1.17 -67.94 -9.90
C VAL A 72 -2.02 -68.85 -9.03
N ALA A 73 -1.36 -69.75 -8.30
CA ALA A 73 -1.96 -70.66 -7.35
C ALA A 73 -1.29 -70.52 -5.98
N ASP A 74 -2.03 -70.83 -4.91
CA ASP A 74 -1.49 -70.82 -3.55
C ASP A 74 -0.27 -71.73 -3.41
N TYR A 75 0.61 -71.37 -2.48
CA TYR A 75 1.70 -72.25 -2.07
C TYR A 75 1.14 -73.55 -1.48
N GLY A 76 1.52 -74.70 -2.05
CA GLY A 76 0.92 -75.98 -1.67
C GLY A 76 1.55 -77.18 -2.35
N SER A 77 0.75 -78.19 -2.67
CA SER A 77 1.23 -79.49 -3.17
C SER A 77 1.99 -79.43 -4.50
N LEU A 78 1.84 -78.34 -5.28
CA LEU A 78 2.60 -78.10 -6.51
C LEU A 78 4.13 -78.09 -6.28
N ARG A 79 4.58 -77.75 -5.06
CA ARG A 79 6.01 -77.76 -4.68
C ARG A 79 6.64 -79.15 -4.78
N PHE A 80 5.87 -80.22 -4.47
CA PHE A 80 6.36 -81.60 -4.53
C PHE A 80 6.57 -82.07 -5.98
N LEU A 81 5.90 -81.39 -6.93
CA LEU A 81 6.11 -81.59 -8.36
C LEU A 81 7.18 -80.69 -8.95
N ARG A 82 7.93 -79.92 -8.14
CA ARG A 82 8.84 -78.86 -8.64
C ARG A 82 8.16 -77.95 -9.65
N GLY A 83 6.89 -77.64 -9.42
CA GLY A 83 6.17 -76.70 -10.25
C GLY A 83 6.81 -75.31 -10.20
N PRO A 84 6.60 -74.50 -11.24
CA PRO A 84 7.23 -73.19 -11.33
C PRO A 84 6.71 -72.27 -10.22
N SER A 85 7.61 -71.85 -9.33
CA SER A 85 7.31 -70.94 -8.21
C SER A 85 7.80 -69.54 -8.49
N LEU A 86 7.05 -68.53 -8.05
CA LEU A 86 7.50 -67.15 -8.02
C LEU A 86 8.32 -66.91 -6.74
N THR A 87 9.48 -66.27 -6.90
CA THR A 87 10.11 -65.55 -5.80
C THR A 87 9.32 -64.27 -5.50
N LEU A 88 9.54 -63.65 -4.33
CA LEU A 88 8.91 -62.36 -4.01
C LEU A 88 9.26 -61.26 -5.03
N VAL A 89 10.50 -61.26 -5.54
CA VAL A 89 10.94 -60.30 -6.58
C VAL A 89 10.17 -60.54 -7.89
N GLN A 90 10.10 -61.80 -8.34
CA GLN A 90 9.34 -62.15 -9.55
C GLN A 90 7.83 -61.91 -9.40
N LEU A 91 7.30 -62.00 -8.17
CA LEU A 91 5.91 -61.62 -7.89
C LEU A 91 5.72 -60.12 -8.17
N MET A 92 6.60 -59.27 -7.61
CA MET A 92 6.54 -57.81 -7.79
C MET A 92 6.61 -57.41 -9.27
N GLU A 93 7.50 -58.03 -10.05
CA GLU A 93 7.64 -57.79 -11.50
C GLU A 93 6.40 -58.17 -12.33
N ARG A 94 5.52 -59.01 -11.78
CA ARG A 94 4.34 -59.56 -12.47
C ARG A 94 3.03 -58.91 -12.00
N LEU A 95 3.11 -58.03 -11.00
CA LEU A 95 2.00 -57.19 -10.62
C LEU A 95 1.73 -56.18 -11.75
N ALA A 96 0.48 -56.15 -12.21
CA ALA A 96 -0.02 -55.28 -13.24
C ALA A 96 -1.22 -54.52 -12.68
N PHE A 97 -1.00 -53.25 -12.37
CA PHE A 97 -2.02 -52.36 -11.82
C PHE A 97 -2.76 -51.63 -12.95
N PRO A 98 -4.07 -51.37 -12.79
CA PRO A 98 -4.75 -50.41 -13.64
C PRO A 98 -4.13 -49.01 -13.43
N PRO A 99 -4.24 -48.09 -14.42
CA PRO A 99 -3.72 -46.73 -14.30
C PRO A 99 -4.27 -45.98 -13.08
N SER A 100 -5.53 -46.23 -12.75
CA SER A 100 -6.24 -45.69 -11.58
C SER A 100 -6.90 -46.81 -10.79
N LEU A 101 -6.73 -46.84 -9.48
CA LEU A 101 -7.41 -47.79 -8.59
C LEU A 101 -8.78 -47.25 -8.19
N LEU A 102 -9.84 -48.04 -8.43
CA LEU A 102 -11.18 -47.74 -7.92
C LEU A 102 -11.27 -48.11 -6.43
N VAL A 103 -12.29 -47.63 -5.72
CA VAL A 103 -12.48 -47.89 -4.27
C VAL A 103 -12.39 -49.39 -3.89
N PRO A 104 -13.03 -50.34 -4.63
CA PRO A 104 -12.89 -51.76 -4.32
C PRO A 104 -11.46 -52.30 -4.54
N ASP A 105 -10.73 -51.73 -5.50
CA ASP A 105 -9.36 -52.09 -5.79
C ASP A 105 -8.40 -51.51 -4.76
N LEU A 106 -8.68 -50.32 -4.21
CA LEU A 106 -7.92 -49.73 -3.11
C LEU A 106 -7.97 -50.60 -1.85
N ILE A 107 -9.13 -51.20 -1.53
CA ILE A 107 -9.28 -52.12 -0.39
C ILE A 107 -8.43 -53.37 -0.60
N ALA A 108 -8.55 -54.00 -1.79
CA ALA A 108 -7.77 -55.18 -2.14
C ALA A 108 -6.26 -54.87 -2.20
N TYR A 109 -5.90 -53.70 -2.71
CA TYR A 109 -4.53 -53.22 -2.78
C TYR A 109 -3.93 -52.97 -1.40
N LYS A 110 -4.71 -52.43 -0.46
CA LYS A 110 -4.30 -52.25 0.94
C LYS A 110 -3.98 -53.60 1.60
N GLU A 111 -4.81 -54.60 1.37
CA GLU A 111 -4.57 -55.98 1.85
C GLU A 111 -3.29 -56.55 1.22
N LEU A 112 -3.14 -56.42 -0.10
CA LEU A 112 -1.93 -56.80 -0.83
C LEU A 112 -0.68 -56.17 -0.21
N LEU A 113 -0.66 -54.85 -0.05
CA LEU A 113 0.51 -54.14 0.48
C LEU A 113 0.81 -54.55 1.93
N GLY A 114 -0.24 -54.74 2.75
CA GLY A 114 -0.12 -55.20 4.13
C GLY A 114 0.49 -56.60 4.26
N THR A 115 0.24 -57.48 3.29
CA THR A 115 0.86 -58.81 3.22
C THR A 115 2.26 -58.76 2.60
N LEU A 116 2.48 -57.97 1.56
CA LEU A 116 3.74 -57.97 0.80
C LEU A 116 4.88 -57.26 1.54
N ILE A 117 4.66 -56.06 2.08
CA ILE A 117 5.73 -55.24 2.65
C ILE A 117 6.49 -55.97 3.78
N PRO A 118 5.84 -56.66 4.72
CA PRO A 118 6.54 -57.42 5.76
C PRO A 118 7.36 -58.61 5.23
N LEU A 119 6.94 -59.19 4.10
CA LEU A 119 7.59 -60.36 3.50
C LEU A 119 8.79 -59.98 2.61
N LEU A 120 8.85 -58.74 2.11
CA LEU A 120 9.95 -58.30 1.25
C LEU A 120 11.31 -58.42 1.98
N PRO A 121 12.33 -59.03 1.34
CA PRO A 121 13.67 -59.12 1.90
C PRO A 121 14.23 -57.74 2.27
N SER A 122 15.06 -57.67 3.31
CA SER A 122 15.72 -56.41 3.71
C SER A 122 16.61 -55.82 2.61
N ILE A 123 17.11 -56.66 1.70
CA ILE A 123 17.91 -56.26 0.53
C ILE A 123 17.08 -55.69 -0.63
N TYR A 124 15.75 -55.83 -0.60
CA TYR A 124 14.88 -55.33 -1.66
C TYR A 124 14.63 -53.83 -1.47
N VAL A 125 15.20 -53.03 -2.37
CA VAL A 125 15.16 -51.56 -2.32
C VAL A 125 14.42 -50.96 -3.52
N ASP A 126 13.91 -51.80 -4.43
CA ASP A 126 13.23 -51.31 -5.62
C ASP A 126 11.93 -50.58 -5.25
N PRO A 127 11.52 -49.57 -6.04
CA PRO A 127 10.28 -48.83 -5.81
C PRO A 127 9.06 -49.74 -5.80
N VAL A 128 8.19 -49.55 -4.83
CA VAL A 128 6.91 -50.24 -4.72
C VAL A 128 5.85 -49.37 -5.42
N PRO A 129 5.01 -49.93 -6.30
CA PRO A 129 3.93 -49.19 -6.96
C PRO A 129 2.85 -48.87 -5.94
N ILE A 130 2.49 -47.60 -5.74
CA ILE A 130 1.57 -47.11 -4.70
C ILE A 130 0.62 -46.08 -5.31
N PRO A 131 -0.66 -46.06 -4.94
CA PRO A 131 -1.57 -45.00 -5.35
C PRO A 131 -1.21 -43.65 -4.73
N ASP A 132 -1.17 -42.60 -5.56
CA ASP A 132 -1.09 -41.22 -5.09
C ASP A 132 -2.45 -40.71 -4.57
N CYS A 133 -2.52 -39.44 -4.20
CA CYS A 133 -3.76 -38.82 -3.71
C CYS A 133 -4.89 -38.86 -4.75
N SER A 134 -4.59 -39.01 -6.04
CA SER A 134 -5.57 -39.13 -7.12
C SER A 134 -5.90 -40.59 -7.46
N SER A 135 -5.46 -41.54 -6.62
CA SER A 135 -5.58 -42.98 -6.84
C SER A 135 -4.84 -43.49 -8.09
N LEU A 136 -3.90 -42.71 -8.63
CA LEU A 136 -3.04 -43.13 -9.73
C LEU A 136 -1.85 -43.91 -9.18
N VAL A 137 -1.61 -45.11 -9.70
CA VAL A 137 -0.52 -45.96 -9.21
C VAL A 137 0.79 -45.48 -9.79
N LYS A 138 1.70 -45.02 -8.91
CA LYS A 138 3.04 -44.55 -9.27
C LYS A 138 4.11 -45.30 -8.48
N PRO A 139 5.34 -45.43 -9.00
CA PRO A 139 6.47 -45.90 -8.22
C PRO A 139 6.66 -45.05 -6.94
N SER A 140 6.95 -45.68 -5.81
CA SER A 140 7.10 -44.99 -4.52
C SER A 140 8.16 -43.89 -4.54
N ASN A 141 9.19 -44.01 -5.38
CA ASN A 141 10.25 -43.01 -5.54
C ASN A 141 9.88 -41.78 -6.36
N GLU A 142 8.69 -41.76 -6.94
CA GLU A 142 8.06 -40.57 -7.55
C GLU A 142 7.12 -39.87 -6.57
N LEU A 143 6.84 -40.48 -5.42
CA LEU A 143 5.92 -39.95 -4.41
C LEU A 143 6.68 -39.25 -3.28
N TYR A 144 5.99 -38.28 -2.67
CA TYR A 144 6.43 -37.55 -1.50
C TYR A 144 5.47 -37.80 -0.34
N ALA A 145 6.00 -38.02 0.86
CA ALA A 145 5.18 -38.17 2.06
C ALA A 145 5.81 -37.51 3.29
N ARG A 146 4.95 -36.93 4.14
CA ARG A 146 5.33 -36.35 5.45
C ARG A 146 4.95 -37.25 6.63
N ASP A 147 4.05 -38.21 6.43
CA ASP A 147 3.62 -39.11 7.49
C ASP A 147 4.77 -40.04 7.92
N ARG A 148 5.14 -39.97 9.21
CA ARG A 148 6.29 -40.72 9.74
C ARG A 148 6.13 -42.23 9.64
N LEU A 149 4.90 -42.75 9.74
CA LEU A 149 4.63 -44.18 9.61
C LEU A 149 4.76 -44.61 8.15
N PHE A 150 4.25 -43.80 7.22
CA PHE A 150 4.36 -44.06 5.80
C PHE A 150 5.81 -43.99 5.30
N VAL A 151 6.54 -42.97 5.75
CA VAL A 151 7.99 -42.83 5.51
C VAL A 151 8.74 -44.02 6.10
N ALA A 152 8.51 -44.39 7.36
CA ALA A 152 9.21 -45.52 7.98
C ALA A 152 9.00 -46.86 7.23
N ALA A 153 7.80 -47.08 6.68
CA ALA A 153 7.47 -48.30 5.96
C ALA A 153 8.11 -48.36 4.56
N LEU A 154 8.24 -47.21 3.87
CA LEU A 154 8.53 -47.16 2.44
C LEU A 154 9.81 -46.40 2.06
N TYR A 155 10.50 -45.79 3.02
CA TYR A 155 11.75 -45.06 2.80
C TYR A 155 12.80 -45.93 2.10
N LYS A 156 12.92 -47.20 2.49
CA LYS A 156 13.85 -48.16 1.86
C LYS A 156 13.51 -48.46 0.38
N HIS A 157 12.30 -48.13 -0.06
CA HIS A 157 11.80 -48.27 -1.43
C HIS A 157 11.82 -46.93 -2.19
N GLY A 158 12.62 -45.97 -1.72
CA GLY A 158 12.86 -44.71 -2.40
C GLY A 158 11.79 -43.63 -2.20
N LEU A 159 10.80 -43.85 -1.32
CA LEU A 159 9.81 -42.82 -0.99
C LEU A 159 10.50 -41.55 -0.50
N ARG A 160 10.23 -40.44 -1.20
CA ARG A 160 10.94 -39.19 -0.93
C ARG A 160 10.41 -38.53 0.34
N THR A 161 11.34 -37.97 1.10
CA THR A 161 11.06 -37.38 2.42
C THR A 161 11.22 -35.86 2.43
N GLU A 162 10.81 -35.23 3.52
CA GLU A 162 10.96 -33.78 3.76
C GLU A 162 12.42 -33.31 3.60
N ASN A 163 13.41 -34.16 3.89
CA ASN A 163 14.83 -33.84 3.71
C ASN A 163 15.27 -33.77 2.23
N GLU A 164 14.48 -34.33 1.32
CA GLU A 164 14.74 -34.39 -0.12
C GLU A 164 13.82 -33.45 -0.90
N LEU A 165 13.00 -32.66 -0.20
CA LEU A 165 12.10 -31.68 -0.81
C LEU A 165 12.94 -30.64 -1.56
N ASN A 166 12.86 -30.67 -2.89
CA ASN A 166 13.41 -29.65 -3.76
C ASN A 166 12.28 -28.86 -4.44
N VAL A 167 12.62 -27.74 -5.08
CA VAL A 167 11.63 -26.85 -5.71
C VAL A 167 10.80 -27.56 -6.78
N GLN A 168 11.39 -28.47 -7.57
CA GLN A 168 10.63 -29.20 -8.59
C GLN A 168 9.57 -30.11 -7.96
N MET A 169 9.93 -30.84 -6.91
CA MET A 169 8.96 -31.66 -6.17
C MET A 169 7.87 -30.81 -5.55
N PHE A 170 8.21 -29.63 -5.03
CA PHE A 170 7.22 -28.70 -4.52
C PHE A 170 6.23 -28.27 -5.62
N LEU A 171 6.74 -27.91 -6.81
CA LEU A 171 5.92 -27.58 -7.98
C LEU A 171 5.02 -28.75 -8.40
N ASP A 172 5.54 -29.99 -8.40
CA ASP A 172 4.75 -31.19 -8.72
C ASP A 172 3.61 -31.37 -7.69
N CYS A 173 3.87 -31.11 -6.40
CA CYS A 173 2.83 -31.14 -5.36
C CYS A 173 1.79 -30.04 -5.52
N VAL A 174 2.19 -28.84 -5.93
CA VAL A 174 1.26 -27.73 -6.23
C VAL A 174 0.42 -28.05 -7.47
N GLY A 175 1.01 -28.63 -8.51
CA GLY A 175 0.27 -29.12 -9.69
C GLY A 175 -0.79 -30.15 -9.29
N ALA A 176 -0.44 -31.12 -8.45
CA ALA A 176 -1.37 -32.12 -7.93
C ALA A 176 -2.43 -31.55 -6.96
N LEU A 177 -2.20 -30.39 -6.36
CA LEU A 177 -3.21 -29.65 -5.61
C LEU A 177 -4.23 -29.02 -6.56
N ASN A 178 -3.76 -28.39 -7.63
CA ASN A 178 -4.58 -27.64 -8.58
C ASN A 178 -5.38 -28.52 -9.55
N GLU A 179 -4.92 -29.73 -9.86
CA GLU A 179 -5.64 -30.70 -10.71
C GLU A 179 -6.77 -31.46 -9.99
N SER A 180 -6.88 -31.31 -8.66
CA SER A 180 -7.78 -32.11 -7.83
C SER A 180 -9.21 -31.53 -7.83
N GLU A 181 -10.17 -32.19 -8.48
CA GLU A 181 -11.62 -31.85 -8.48
C GLU A 181 -12.35 -32.09 -7.13
N ARG A 182 -11.66 -31.98 -6.00
CA ARG A 182 -12.20 -32.30 -4.66
C ARG A 182 -12.94 -31.13 -4.02
N GLU A 183 -13.65 -31.42 -2.93
CA GLU A 183 -14.35 -30.41 -2.11
C GLU A 183 -13.39 -29.31 -1.58
N GLN A 184 -13.89 -28.08 -1.54
CA GLN A 184 -13.10 -26.87 -1.21
C GLN A 184 -12.41 -26.94 0.17
N ASP A 185 -13.04 -27.58 1.15
CA ASP A 185 -12.48 -27.69 2.51
C ASP A 185 -11.23 -28.59 2.55
N ASP A 186 -11.19 -29.67 1.76
CA ASP A 186 -10.00 -30.54 1.62
C ASP A 186 -8.85 -29.77 0.93
N LEU A 187 -9.18 -28.91 -0.03
CA LEU A 187 -8.21 -28.08 -0.74
C LEU A 187 -7.46 -27.13 0.20
N VAL A 188 -8.18 -26.41 1.08
CA VAL A 188 -7.59 -25.47 2.04
C VAL A 188 -6.68 -26.18 3.05
N ILE A 189 -7.09 -27.36 3.55
CA ILE A 189 -6.27 -28.15 4.47
C ILE A 189 -4.96 -28.57 3.80
N ARG A 190 -5.01 -29.07 2.56
CA ARG A 190 -3.82 -29.46 1.81
C ARG A 190 -2.93 -28.27 1.43
N ALA A 191 -3.53 -27.14 1.07
CA ALA A 191 -2.82 -25.90 0.79
C ALA A 191 -2.04 -25.41 2.02
N ASN A 192 -2.61 -25.49 3.23
CA ASN A 192 -1.88 -25.17 4.47
C ASN A 192 -0.60 -26.02 4.64
N VAL A 193 -0.65 -27.31 4.31
CA VAL A 193 0.52 -28.21 4.38
C VAL A 193 1.62 -27.77 3.40
N LEU A 194 1.24 -27.32 2.19
CA LEU A 194 2.19 -26.79 1.22
C LEU A 194 2.73 -25.43 1.65
N PHE A 195 1.88 -24.55 2.16
CA PHE A 195 2.28 -23.24 2.63
C PHE A 195 3.25 -23.31 3.83
N GLU A 196 3.05 -24.23 4.79
CA GLU A 196 4.03 -24.49 5.84
C GLU A 196 5.38 -24.94 5.26
N SER A 197 5.34 -25.81 4.25
CA SER A 197 6.56 -26.32 3.60
C SER A 197 7.29 -25.22 2.83
N TYR A 198 6.53 -24.33 2.18
CA TYR A 198 7.00 -23.10 1.55
C TYR A 198 7.65 -22.14 2.55
N GLY A 199 7.04 -21.97 3.72
CA GLY A 199 7.53 -21.06 4.76
C GLY A 199 8.78 -21.56 5.49
N TYR A 200 8.88 -22.88 5.74
CA TYR A 200 9.92 -23.44 6.60
C TYR A 200 11.05 -24.15 5.85
N TRP A 201 10.72 -24.96 4.83
CA TRP A 201 11.70 -25.88 4.21
C TRP A 201 12.31 -25.32 2.93
N LEU A 202 11.51 -24.77 2.02
CA LEU A 202 12.02 -24.19 0.77
C LEU A 202 13.14 -23.14 0.97
N PRO A 203 13.10 -22.27 1.99
CA PRO A 203 14.18 -21.32 2.26
C PRO A 203 15.53 -21.96 2.59
N MET A 204 15.54 -23.23 3.03
CA MET A 204 16.78 -23.97 3.30
C MET A 204 17.38 -24.59 2.02
N GLN A 205 16.59 -24.65 0.94
CA GLN A 205 16.94 -25.33 -0.31
C GLN A 205 17.26 -24.32 -1.41
N ILE A 206 16.54 -23.20 -1.46
CA ILE A 206 16.79 -22.13 -2.42
C ILE A 206 17.93 -21.26 -1.88
N THR A 207 19.09 -21.34 -2.56
CA THR A 207 20.25 -20.51 -2.21
C THR A 207 20.09 -19.08 -2.72
N ALA A 208 20.91 -18.15 -2.20
CA ALA A 208 20.92 -16.76 -2.68
C ALA A 208 21.22 -16.60 -4.18
N GLN A 209 21.85 -17.60 -4.82
CA GLN A 209 22.13 -17.59 -6.27
C GLN A 209 20.91 -18.03 -7.11
N GLU A 210 19.92 -18.67 -6.48
CA GLU A 210 18.72 -19.22 -7.13
C GLU A 210 17.46 -18.39 -6.83
N GLN A 211 17.59 -17.10 -6.52
CA GLN A 211 16.45 -16.24 -6.18
C GLN A 211 15.33 -16.20 -7.24
N HIS A 212 15.66 -16.42 -8.51
CA HIS A 212 14.66 -16.49 -9.59
C HIS A 212 13.62 -17.61 -9.37
N ARG A 213 13.97 -18.68 -8.64
CA ARG A 213 13.06 -19.80 -8.36
C ARG A 213 11.89 -19.43 -7.45
N TRP A 214 12.01 -18.36 -6.67
CA TRP A 214 10.87 -17.83 -5.93
C TRP A 214 9.81 -17.26 -6.88
N LYS A 215 10.23 -16.65 -7.98
CA LYS A 215 9.33 -16.08 -8.99
C LYS A 215 8.56 -17.16 -9.74
N ASP A 216 9.16 -18.32 -9.95
CA ASP A 216 8.48 -19.48 -10.55
C ASP A 216 7.29 -19.95 -9.69
N LEU A 217 7.26 -19.58 -8.40
CA LEU A 217 6.19 -19.91 -7.45
C LEU A 217 5.14 -18.80 -7.32
N ASP A 218 5.40 -17.58 -7.81
CA ASP A 218 4.51 -16.43 -7.60
C ASP A 218 3.16 -16.57 -8.31
N ASP A 219 3.11 -17.31 -9.43
CA ASP A 219 1.90 -17.56 -10.21
C ASP A 219 1.16 -18.85 -9.79
N CYS A 220 1.68 -19.57 -8.79
CA CYS A 220 1.15 -20.86 -8.39
C CYS A 220 0.17 -20.72 -7.21
N SER A 221 -1.07 -21.15 -7.37
CA SER A 221 -2.07 -21.15 -6.29
C SER A 221 -1.83 -22.27 -5.28
N PHE A 222 -1.35 -21.94 -4.09
CA PHE A 222 -1.17 -22.93 -3.00
C PHE A 222 -1.26 -22.32 -1.59
N ILE A 223 -1.56 -21.02 -1.47
CA ILE A 223 -1.59 -20.33 -0.18
C ILE A 223 -3.03 -19.98 0.20
N PRO A 224 -3.52 -20.43 1.37
CA PRO A 224 -4.82 -20.03 1.86
C PRO A 224 -4.88 -18.53 2.18
N ARG A 225 -5.90 -17.85 1.67
CA ARG A 225 -6.16 -16.43 1.99
C ARG A 225 -7.17 -16.27 3.11
N SER A 226 -7.16 -15.10 3.74
CA SER A 226 -8.25 -14.67 4.61
C SER A 226 -9.53 -14.50 3.79
N MET A 227 -10.63 -15.07 4.29
CA MET A 227 -11.97 -14.94 3.69
C MET A 227 -12.74 -13.73 4.25
N ALA A 228 -12.06 -12.82 4.95
CA ALA A 228 -12.66 -11.58 5.41
C ALA A 228 -13.23 -10.78 4.22
N THR A 229 -14.39 -10.16 4.43
CA THR A 229 -15.07 -9.31 3.45
C THR A 229 -15.02 -7.83 3.84
N HIS A 230 -14.59 -7.54 5.06
CA HIS A 230 -14.46 -6.20 5.59
C HIS A 230 -13.08 -6.02 6.22
N ARG A 231 -12.50 -4.85 6.05
CA ARG A 231 -11.26 -4.40 6.68
C ARG A 231 -11.57 -3.71 7.99
N HIS A 232 -10.97 -4.21 9.06
CA HIS A 232 -10.97 -3.63 10.41
C HIS A 232 -9.53 -3.47 10.88
N LEU A 233 -9.27 -2.47 11.73
CA LEU A 233 -7.99 -2.39 12.44
C LEU A 233 -7.91 -3.48 13.51
N GLU A 234 -6.71 -3.92 13.88
CA GLU A 234 -6.49 -5.02 14.85
C GLU A 234 -7.18 -4.78 16.21
N ASP A 235 -7.20 -3.53 16.66
CA ASP A 235 -7.79 -3.13 17.95
C ASP A 235 -9.29 -2.76 17.87
N GLN A 236 -9.90 -2.81 16.67
CA GLN A 236 -11.31 -2.44 16.52
C GLN A 236 -12.25 -3.61 16.87
N ASP A 237 -13.38 -3.25 17.48
CA ASP A 237 -14.48 -4.19 17.71
C ASP A 237 -15.07 -4.64 16.36
N ILE A 238 -15.00 -5.94 16.08
CA ILE A 238 -15.49 -6.59 14.86
C ILE A 238 -17.00 -6.36 14.65
N THR A 239 -17.74 -6.00 15.71
CA THR A 239 -19.17 -5.66 15.61
C THR A 239 -19.43 -4.28 15.00
N LEU A 240 -18.42 -3.40 14.94
CA LEU A 240 -18.51 -2.11 14.27
C LEU A 240 -18.44 -2.28 12.74
N PRO A 241 -19.01 -1.36 11.95
CA PRO A 241 -18.91 -1.43 10.50
C PRO A 241 -17.45 -1.26 10.05
N GLY A 242 -16.93 -2.25 9.30
CA GLY A 242 -15.62 -2.19 8.65
C GLY A 242 -15.67 -1.54 7.26
N LEU A 243 -14.54 -1.45 6.57
CA LEU A 243 -14.48 -1.02 5.17
C LEU A 243 -14.70 -2.21 4.24
N ASP A 244 -15.59 -2.08 3.26
CA ASP A 244 -15.86 -3.16 2.30
C ASP A 244 -14.63 -3.47 1.46
N ILE A 245 -14.24 -4.74 1.43
CA ILE A 245 -13.16 -5.23 0.58
C ILE A 245 -13.63 -5.30 -0.88
N PRO A 246 -12.87 -4.74 -1.84
CA PRO A 246 -13.24 -4.74 -3.25
C PRO A 246 -13.55 -6.13 -3.81
N GLN A 247 -14.51 -6.20 -4.74
CA GLN A 247 -14.94 -7.45 -5.34
C GLN A 247 -13.81 -8.21 -6.06
N ASN A 248 -12.81 -7.51 -6.63
CA ASN A 248 -11.65 -8.15 -7.25
C ASN A 248 -10.81 -8.96 -6.25
N VAL A 249 -10.84 -8.61 -4.96
CA VAL A 249 -10.15 -9.35 -3.89
C VAL A 249 -11.08 -10.40 -3.28
N VAL A 250 -12.35 -10.05 -3.03
CA VAL A 250 -13.34 -10.98 -2.45
C VAL A 250 -13.68 -12.14 -3.39
N ALA A 251 -13.62 -11.92 -4.72
CA ALA A 251 -13.89 -12.96 -5.72
C ALA A 251 -12.75 -13.95 -5.93
N LEU A 252 -11.57 -13.73 -5.33
CA LEU A 252 -10.46 -14.68 -5.41
C LEU A 252 -10.84 -15.99 -4.72
N ASP A 253 -10.29 -17.10 -5.20
CA ASP A 253 -10.48 -18.42 -4.60
C ASP A 253 -9.93 -18.47 -3.16
N ALA A 254 -10.32 -19.49 -2.38
CA ALA A 254 -9.81 -19.63 -1.01
C ALA A 254 -8.31 -19.94 -0.95
N VAL A 255 -7.75 -20.47 -2.03
CA VAL A 255 -6.33 -20.78 -2.21
C VAL A 255 -5.84 -20.00 -3.42
N VAL A 256 -4.88 -19.11 -3.21
CA VAL A 256 -4.39 -18.16 -4.22
C VAL A 256 -2.87 -18.23 -4.33
N ALA A 257 -2.35 -17.47 -5.29
CA ALA A 257 -0.94 -17.38 -5.54
C ALA A 257 -0.27 -16.36 -4.59
N PRO A 258 1.05 -16.48 -4.33
CA PRO A 258 1.78 -15.52 -3.51
C PRO A 258 1.66 -14.07 -3.97
N SER A 259 1.55 -13.82 -5.28
CA SER A 259 1.39 -12.47 -5.85
C SER A 259 0.08 -11.79 -5.44
N ASP A 260 -0.97 -12.56 -5.17
CA ASP A 260 -2.30 -12.05 -4.85
C ASP A 260 -2.45 -11.72 -3.36
N LEU A 261 -1.41 -11.97 -2.57
CA LEU A 261 -1.42 -11.83 -1.13
C LEU A 261 -0.59 -10.63 -0.66
N VAL A 262 -0.99 -10.06 0.47
CA VAL A 262 -0.29 -8.98 1.17
C VAL A 262 -0.03 -9.38 2.61
N ARG A 263 1.19 -9.10 3.10
CA ARG A 263 1.58 -9.35 4.48
C ARG A 263 0.95 -8.32 5.41
N GLU A 264 0.73 -8.70 6.66
CA GLU A 264 0.08 -7.88 7.70
C GLU A 264 0.63 -6.45 7.76
N GLU A 265 1.95 -6.30 7.78
CA GLU A 265 2.63 -5.00 7.84
C GLU A 265 2.38 -4.07 6.62
N PHE A 266 1.89 -4.61 5.51
CA PHE A 266 1.59 -3.90 4.27
C PHE A 266 0.08 -3.89 3.96
N GLU A 267 -0.76 -4.49 4.81
CA GLU A 267 -2.21 -4.53 4.57
C GLU A 267 -2.78 -3.12 4.44
N ALA A 268 -2.38 -2.21 5.34
CA ALA A 268 -2.81 -0.81 5.37
C ALA A 268 -2.53 -0.02 4.08
N ILE A 269 -1.67 -0.52 3.19
CA ILE A 269 -1.30 0.14 1.94
C ILE A 269 -1.71 -0.63 0.68
N ALA A 270 -2.33 -1.81 0.81
CA ALA A 270 -2.62 -2.67 -0.34
C ALA A 270 -3.82 -3.63 -0.21
N TRP A 271 -4.59 -3.63 0.90
CA TRP A 271 -5.74 -4.53 1.07
C TRP A 271 -6.83 -4.41 -0.01
N THR A 272 -6.84 -3.30 -0.76
CA THR A 272 -7.77 -3.11 -1.91
C THR A 272 -7.32 -3.83 -3.18
N GLN A 273 -6.03 -4.18 -3.28
CA GLN A 273 -5.44 -4.80 -4.46
C GLN A 273 -5.14 -6.27 -4.23
N ARG A 274 -4.86 -6.66 -2.98
CA ARG A 274 -4.42 -8.00 -2.59
C ARG A 274 -5.19 -8.51 -1.38
N ALA A 275 -5.36 -9.82 -1.29
CA ALA A 275 -5.97 -10.47 -0.14
C ALA A 275 -4.96 -10.61 1.02
N ALA A 276 -5.44 -10.60 2.26
CA ALA A 276 -4.61 -10.93 3.41
C ALA A 276 -4.32 -12.44 3.47
N PHE A 277 -3.19 -12.83 4.04
CA PHE A 277 -2.91 -14.24 4.33
C PHE A 277 -3.90 -14.79 5.38
N ALA A 278 -4.32 -16.06 5.27
CA ALA A 278 -5.05 -16.71 6.36
C ALA A 278 -4.16 -16.89 7.61
N ASN A 279 -2.88 -17.21 7.38
CA ASN A 279 -1.82 -17.31 8.38
C ASN A 279 -0.58 -16.59 7.84
N GLN A 280 0.05 -15.72 8.62
CA GLN A 280 1.21 -14.96 8.13
C GLN A 280 2.39 -15.88 7.76
N PRO A 281 3.16 -15.54 6.71
CA PRO A 281 4.30 -16.34 6.29
C PRO A 281 5.38 -16.40 7.37
N HIS A 282 6.00 -17.56 7.52
CA HIS A 282 7.04 -17.76 8.52
C HIS A 282 8.26 -16.85 8.25
N GLN A 283 8.87 -16.27 9.30
CA GLN A 283 9.96 -15.30 9.19
C GLN A 283 11.13 -15.78 8.30
N ARG A 284 11.38 -17.08 8.25
CA ARG A 284 12.44 -17.67 7.42
C ARG A 284 12.22 -17.42 5.93
N VAL A 285 11.00 -17.58 5.40
CA VAL A 285 10.72 -17.31 3.98
C VAL A 285 10.75 -15.81 3.72
N VAL A 286 10.29 -14.98 4.65
CA VAL A 286 10.38 -13.52 4.54
C VAL A 286 11.84 -13.05 4.39
N VAL A 287 12.78 -13.66 5.13
CA VAL A 287 14.21 -13.31 5.01
C VAL A 287 14.80 -13.81 3.69
N ALA A 288 14.39 -15.00 3.23
CA ALA A 288 14.90 -15.58 1.98
C ALA A 288 14.28 -14.94 0.72
N TYR A 289 13.02 -14.48 0.82
CA TYR A 289 12.25 -13.84 -0.23
C TYR A 289 11.51 -12.59 0.31
N PRO A 290 12.21 -11.45 0.45
CA PRO A 290 11.65 -10.24 1.06
C PRO A 290 10.49 -9.59 0.29
N ASP A 291 10.37 -9.90 -1.01
CA ASP A 291 9.31 -9.35 -1.86
C ASP A 291 7.97 -10.11 -1.71
N LEU A 292 7.96 -11.25 -1.01
CA LEU A 292 6.74 -12.00 -0.70
C LEU A 292 5.71 -11.09 -0.03
N GLY A 293 4.55 -10.94 -0.66
CA GLY A 293 3.44 -10.13 -0.17
C GLY A 293 3.77 -8.66 0.05
N ARG A 294 4.84 -8.15 -0.56
CA ARG A 294 5.19 -6.73 -0.59
C ARG A 294 4.53 -6.08 -1.82
N PRO A 295 3.71 -5.03 -1.64
CA PRO A 295 3.08 -4.36 -2.77
C PRO A 295 4.08 -3.51 -3.55
N THR A 296 3.83 -3.39 -4.84
CA THR A 296 4.52 -2.47 -5.73
C THR A 296 4.01 -1.04 -5.52
N ILE A 297 4.83 -0.05 -5.89
CA ILE A 297 4.46 1.38 -5.84
C ILE A 297 3.18 1.66 -6.65
N SER A 298 2.99 0.97 -7.78
CA SER A 298 1.78 1.12 -8.61
C SER A 298 0.52 0.63 -7.91
N GLU A 299 0.61 -0.47 -7.16
CA GLU A 299 -0.52 -0.99 -6.37
C GLU A 299 -0.86 -0.04 -5.23
N VAL A 300 0.14 0.48 -4.52
CA VAL A 300 -0.07 1.48 -3.45
C VAL A 300 -0.67 2.78 -3.99
N ALA A 301 -0.25 3.24 -5.16
CA ALA A 301 -0.86 4.40 -5.83
C ALA A 301 -2.33 4.13 -6.23
N THR A 302 -2.65 2.90 -6.63
CA THR A 302 -4.03 2.49 -6.94
C THR A 302 -4.88 2.38 -5.68
N HIS A 303 -4.27 1.90 -4.59
CA HIS A 303 -4.88 1.86 -3.27
C HIS A 303 -5.23 3.27 -2.77
N LEU A 304 -4.32 4.24 -2.89
CA LEU A 304 -4.59 5.63 -2.52
C LEU A 304 -5.80 6.20 -3.26
N ARG A 305 -5.93 5.93 -4.57
CA ARG A 305 -7.10 6.35 -5.37
C ARG A 305 -8.38 5.70 -4.88
N TYR A 306 -8.33 4.45 -4.43
CA TYR A 306 -9.48 3.79 -3.85
C TYR A 306 -9.87 4.47 -2.53
N LEU A 307 -8.92 4.70 -1.62
CA LEU A 307 -9.17 5.35 -0.34
C LEU A 307 -9.80 6.74 -0.50
N SER A 308 -9.32 7.54 -1.46
CA SER A 308 -9.89 8.87 -1.71
C SER A 308 -11.28 8.87 -2.34
N SER A 309 -11.68 7.77 -2.98
CA SER A 309 -13.02 7.59 -3.56
C SER A 309 -14.09 7.21 -2.54
N LEU A 310 -13.68 6.82 -1.32
CA LEU A 310 -14.60 6.41 -0.26
C LEU A 310 -15.36 7.64 0.28
N THR A 311 -16.69 7.57 0.24
CA THR A 311 -17.59 8.65 0.69
C THR A 311 -18.62 8.10 1.69
N ASN A 312 -19.26 8.98 2.46
CA ASN A 312 -20.32 8.63 3.44
C ASN A 312 -19.86 7.63 4.53
N LEU A 313 -18.64 7.80 5.03
CA LEU A 313 -18.05 6.91 6.02
C LEU A 313 -18.56 7.22 7.43
N SER A 314 -18.84 6.16 8.20
CA SER A 314 -19.06 6.27 9.65
C SER A 314 -17.77 6.63 10.40
N ALA A 315 -17.87 7.06 11.66
CA ALA A 315 -16.69 7.42 12.45
C ALA A 315 -15.63 6.28 12.55
N PRO A 316 -15.99 5.01 12.83
CA PRO A 316 -15.01 3.92 12.84
C PRO A 316 -14.33 3.70 11.48
N GLN A 317 -15.09 3.79 10.39
CA GLN A 317 -14.56 3.66 9.03
C GLN A 317 -13.63 4.81 8.67
N ARG A 318 -13.94 6.04 9.10
CA ARG A 318 -13.05 7.20 8.94
C ARG A 318 -11.72 6.96 9.62
N CYS A 319 -11.71 6.46 10.85
CA CYS A 319 -10.47 6.13 11.56
C CYS A 319 -9.64 5.08 10.80
N THR A 320 -10.27 4.03 10.27
CA THR A 320 -9.57 3.02 9.46
C THR A 320 -8.96 3.63 8.19
N VAL A 321 -9.69 4.48 7.49
CA VAL A 321 -9.18 5.16 6.29
C VAL A 321 -8.04 6.12 6.63
N LEU A 322 -8.10 6.87 7.74
CA LEU A 322 -7.01 7.76 8.14
C LEU A 322 -5.72 6.99 8.45
N HIS A 323 -5.83 5.90 9.20
CA HIS A 323 -4.70 5.01 9.46
C HIS A 323 -4.07 4.50 8.15
N ASP A 324 -4.90 4.01 7.24
CA ASP A 324 -4.44 3.45 5.96
C ASP A 324 -3.89 4.56 5.04
N LEU A 325 -4.42 5.79 5.09
CA LEU A 325 -3.90 6.96 4.37
C LEU A 325 -2.53 7.39 4.89
N GLU A 326 -2.35 7.48 6.21
CA GLU A 326 -1.05 7.82 6.80
C GLU A 326 0.02 6.80 6.42
N ALA A 327 -0.30 5.51 6.50
CA ALA A 327 0.58 4.43 6.06
C ALA A 327 0.91 4.54 4.57
N THR A 328 -0.10 4.83 3.74
CA THR A 328 0.03 4.97 2.29
C THR A 328 0.89 6.18 1.90
N TYR A 329 0.63 7.35 2.49
CA TYR A 329 1.44 8.54 2.25
C TYR A 329 2.86 8.38 2.75
N SER A 330 3.06 7.77 3.93
CA SER A 330 4.38 7.47 4.48
C SER A 330 5.18 6.58 3.53
N PHE A 331 4.58 5.47 3.07
CA PHE A 331 5.21 4.56 2.10
C PHE A 331 5.59 5.28 0.80
N LEU A 332 4.68 6.07 0.21
CA LEU A 332 4.94 6.78 -1.04
C LEU A 332 5.98 7.90 -0.85
N ASN A 333 5.99 8.57 0.30
CA ASN A 333 6.98 9.60 0.66
C ASN A 333 8.39 9.02 0.80
N ASP A 334 8.52 7.84 1.41
CA ASP A 334 9.80 7.14 1.57
C ASP A 334 10.33 6.59 0.25
N ASN A 335 9.43 6.21 -0.66
CA ASN A 335 9.77 5.68 -1.98
C ASN A 335 9.75 6.74 -3.10
N ALA A 336 9.52 8.02 -2.78
CA ALA A 336 9.38 9.09 -3.75
C ALA A 336 10.51 9.17 -4.81
N PRO A 337 11.80 9.01 -4.46
CA PRO A 337 12.89 9.06 -5.45
C PRO A 337 12.80 7.97 -6.52
N SER A 338 12.24 6.80 -6.19
CA SER A 338 12.11 5.66 -7.10
C SER A 338 10.79 5.66 -7.87
N ALA A 339 9.86 6.56 -7.51
CA ALA A 339 8.46 6.55 -7.92
C ALA A 339 8.06 7.74 -8.81
N GLU A 340 8.99 8.61 -9.18
CA GLU A 340 8.73 9.94 -9.78
C GLU A 340 7.71 9.91 -10.94
N LEU A 341 7.85 8.96 -11.88
CA LEU A 341 6.95 8.84 -13.03
C LEU A 341 5.52 8.40 -12.67
N ILE A 342 5.36 7.62 -11.60
CA ILE A 342 4.03 7.22 -11.10
C ILE A 342 3.43 8.37 -10.30
N LEU A 343 4.23 9.02 -9.45
CA LEU A 343 3.81 10.12 -8.59
C LEU A 343 3.41 11.36 -9.39
N SER A 344 4.09 11.66 -10.50
CA SER A 344 3.71 12.79 -11.36
C SER A 344 2.30 12.62 -11.96
N GLN A 345 1.84 11.38 -12.18
CA GLN A 345 0.49 11.11 -12.68
C GLN A 345 -0.58 11.30 -11.61
N LEU A 346 -0.21 11.21 -10.33
CA LEU A 346 -1.09 11.48 -9.21
C LEU A 346 -1.34 12.97 -9.01
N GLY A 347 -0.47 13.84 -9.55
CA GLY A 347 -0.51 15.28 -9.31
C GLY A 347 -1.83 15.96 -9.72
N ALA A 348 -2.45 15.45 -10.79
CA ALA A 348 -3.70 15.96 -11.34
C ALA A 348 -4.97 15.35 -10.71
N MET A 349 -4.83 14.45 -9.72
CA MET A 349 -5.95 13.72 -9.13
C MET A 349 -6.29 14.26 -7.74
N GLU A 350 -7.59 14.29 -7.39
CA GLU A 350 -8.09 14.71 -6.07
C GLU A 350 -7.93 13.58 -5.06
N ILE A 351 -6.69 13.39 -4.61
CA ILE A 351 -6.30 12.26 -3.75
C ILE A 351 -5.53 12.67 -2.49
N PHE A 352 -5.25 13.97 -2.32
CA PHE A 352 -4.55 14.47 -1.14
C PHE A 352 -5.54 15.07 -0.16
N LEU A 353 -5.70 14.45 1.01
CA LEU A 353 -6.59 14.93 2.07
C LEU A 353 -5.97 16.17 2.73
N ASN A 354 -6.39 17.37 2.35
CA ASN A 354 -5.74 18.62 2.76
C ASN A 354 -6.55 19.34 3.84
N VAL A 355 -6.36 18.91 5.09
CA VAL A 355 -7.05 19.40 6.29
C VAL A 355 -6.06 19.58 7.44
N ASP A 356 -6.42 20.35 8.46
CA ASP A 356 -5.54 20.57 9.62
C ASP A 356 -5.72 19.44 10.64
N ASP A 357 -6.98 19.11 10.98
CA ASP A 357 -7.34 18.00 11.86
C ASP A 357 -8.28 17.03 11.13
N PRO A 358 -7.78 15.87 10.64
CA PRO A 358 -8.60 14.94 9.88
C PRO A 358 -9.69 14.22 10.70
N GLU A 359 -9.61 14.24 12.03
CA GLU A 359 -10.62 13.65 12.91
C GLU A 359 -11.82 14.58 13.08
N MET A 360 -11.56 15.89 13.17
CA MET A 360 -12.55 16.92 13.46
C MET A 360 -13.06 17.63 12.21
N ASP A 361 -12.20 17.81 11.20
CA ASP A 361 -12.52 18.59 10.00
C ASP A 361 -13.33 17.79 8.97
N GLU A 362 -14.07 18.55 8.16
CA GLU A 362 -14.71 18.00 6.96
C GLU A 362 -13.62 17.63 5.94
N TRP A 363 -13.67 16.38 5.44
CA TRP A 363 -12.65 15.89 4.52
C TRP A 363 -12.72 16.58 3.18
N ARG A 364 -11.60 17.18 2.78
CA ARG A 364 -11.42 17.83 1.49
C ARG A 364 -10.24 17.24 0.76
N TRP A 365 -10.49 16.78 -0.46
CA TRP A 365 -9.50 16.15 -1.32
C TRP A 365 -9.04 17.11 -2.40
N ASP A 366 -7.72 17.32 -2.46
CA ASP A 366 -7.08 18.27 -3.36
C ASP A 366 -6.15 17.58 -4.35
N LYS A 367 -5.92 18.26 -5.46
CA LYS A 367 -4.87 17.92 -6.43
C LYS A 367 -3.55 18.47 -5.94
N ALA A 368 -2.44 17.75 -6.09
CA ALA A 368 -1.12 18.33 -5.81
C ALA A 368 -0.87 19.57 -6.68
N ASP A 369 -1.42 19.61 -7.89
CA ASP A 369 -1.33 20.78 -8.74
C ASP A 369 -2.02 22.03 -8.16
N GLU A 370 -2.92 21.88 -7.19
CA GLU A 370 -3.63 22.96 -6.51
C GLU A 370 -3.00 23.31 -5.14
N LEU A 371 -1.94 22.60 -4.75
CA LEU A 371 -1.27 22.79 -3.47
C LEU A 371 0.04 23.55 -3.62
N VAL A 372 0.38 24.35 -2.62
CA VAL A 372 1.66 25.05 -2.49
C VAL A 372 2.16 24.98 -1.04
N PHE A 373 3.49 24.90 -0.85
CA PHE A 373 4.06 25.12 0.48
C PHE A 373 4.16 26.63 0.72
N ASP A 374 3.16 27.18 1.40
CA ASP A 374 3.06 28.58 1.83
C ASP A 374 2.38 28.63 3.23
N SER A 375 2.36 29.81 3.84
CA SER A 375 1.69 30.10 5.11
C SER A 375 0.18 30.37 4.98
N GLN A 376 -0.29 30.72 3.78
CA GLN A 376 -1.68 31.11 3.52
C GLN A 376 -2.13 30.65 2.14
N ASP A 377 -3.44 30.53 1.96
CA ASP A 377 -4.02 30.27 0.65
C ASP A 377 -3.82 31.48 -0.26
N ILE A 378 -3.36 31.25 -1.49
CA ILE A 378 -3.20 32.31 -2.49
C ILE A 378 -4.60 32.72 -2.99
N ASP A 379 -5.43 31.74 -3.31
CA ASP A 379 -6.85 31.88 -3.64
C ASP A 379 -7.59 30.53 -3.54
N GLU A 380 -8.83 30.47 -4.03
CA GLU A 380 -9.63 29.24 -4.04
C GLU A 380 -9.02 28.12 -4.91
N SER A 381 -8.16 28.46 -5.87
CA SER A 381 -7.54 27.56 -6.85
C SER A 381 -6.14 27.08 -6.47
N MET A 382 -5.46 27.80 -5.56
CA MET A 382 -4.14 27.47 -5.03
C MET A 382 -4.13 27.63 -3.52
N ARG A 383 -4.14 26.49 -2.84
CA ARG A 383 -4.24 26.41 -1.38
C ARG A 383 -2.92 25.96 -0.79
N HIS A 384 -2.65 26.42 0.42
CA HIS A 384 -1.48 25.94 1.13
C HIS A 384 -1.69 24.51 1.65
N VAL A 385 -0.58 23.77 1.75
CA VAL A 385 -0.53 22.45 2.37
C VAL A 385 -0.85 22.59 3.86
N ARG A 386 -1.91 21.93 4.31
CA ARG A 386 -2.38 21.89 5.70
C ARG A 386 -1.58 20.92 6.57
N ASP A 387 -1.73 21.03 7.89
CA ASP A 387 -0.88 20.35 8.88
C ASP A 387 -0.84 18.83 8.71
N PHE A 388 -1.96 18.19 8.36
CA PHE A 388 -1.99 16.74 8.16
C PHE A 388 -1.06 16.25 7.04
N LEU A 389 -0.88 17.04 5.98
CA LEU A 389 -0.06 16.67 4.83
C LEU A 389 1.41 17.08 4.96
N MET A 390 1.74 17.98 5.89
CA MET A 390 3.09 18.52 6.09
C MET A 390 4.19 17.45 6.29
N PRO A 391 3.96 16.34 7.02
CA PRO A 391 4.96 15.27 7.16
C PRO A 391 5.37 14.61 5.83
N PHE A 392 4.51 14.66 4.82
CA PHE A 392 4.68 13.96 3.54
C PHE A 392 5.27 14.85 2.44
N GLY A 393 6.13 15.80 2.82
CA GLY A 393 6.65 16.81 1.90
C GLY A 393 7.43 16.28 0.69
N ARG A 394 8.07 15.09 0.77
CA ARG A 394 8.79 14.51 -0.38
C ARG A 394 7.82 13.96 -1.42
N LEU A 395 6.75 13.30 -0.97
CA LEU A 395 5.65 12.85 -1.82
C LEU A 395 5.05 14.04 -2.57
N LEU A 396 4.67 15.09 -1.84
CA LEU A 396 4.03 16.27 -2.42
C LEU A 396 4.92 16.98 -3.46
N ARG A 397 6.21 17.13 -3.20
CA ARG A 397 7.13 17.72 -4.19
C ARG A 397 7.26 16.84 -5.43
N ALA A 398 7.33 15.51 -5.26
CA ALA A 398 7.40 14.58 -6.38
C ALA A 398 6.10 14.53 -7.20
N THR A 399 4.97 14.96 -6.64
CA THR A 399 3.68 15.03 -7.32
C THR A 399 3.39 16.41 -7.92
N GLY A 400 4.28 17.41 -7.74
CA GLY A 400 4.19 18.72 -8.39
C GLY A 400 3.83 19.90 -7.48
N VAL A 401 3.82 19.71 -6.15
CA VAL A 401 3.62 20.82 -5.19
C VAL A 401 4.86 21.71 -5.16
N GLU A 402 4.66 23.01 -5.46
CA GLU A 402 5.73 24.00 -5.45
C GLU A 402 5.93 24.62 -4.06
N GLN A 403 7.16 25.00 -3.75
CA GLN A 403 7.48 25.76 -2.54
C GLN A 403 7.55 27.25 -2.86
N VAL A 404 6.73 28.06 -2.18
CA VAL A 404 6.75 29.51 -2.35
C VAL A 404 8.00 30.05 -1.68
N SER A 405 8.86 30.71 -2.47
CA SER A 405 10.02 31.41 -1.94
C SER A 405 9.67 32.87 -1.73
N HIS A 406 9.31 33.23 -0.50
CA HIS A 406 9.17 34.62 -0.11
C HIS A 406 10.55 35.30 -0.13
N ALA A 407 10.64 36.41 -0.84
CA ALA A 407 11.83 37.22 -0.84
C ALA A 407 11.92 37.93 0.52
N HIS A 408 12.93 37.60 1.32
CA HIS A 408 13.16 38.30 2.58
C HIS A 408 13.44 39.78 2.30
N PHE A 409 12.66 40.66 2.93
CA PHE A 409 12.88 42.10 2.87
C PHE A 409 14.28 42.45 3.41
N ARG A 410 15.20 42.86 2.52
CA ARG A 410 16.61 43.10 2.85
C ARG A 410 16.80 44.50 3.47
N SER A 411 16.40 44.70 4.72
CA SER A 411 16.71 45.95 5.41
C SER A 411 18.06 45.88 6.13
N ASN A 412 19.10 46.48 5.54
CA ASN A 412 20.43 46.63 6.18
C ASN A 412 20.43 47.58 7.40
N SER A 413 19.28 48.19 7.77
CA SER A 413 19.20 49.22 8.82
C SER A 413 18.41 48.82 10.08
N TRP A 414 17.84 47.61 10.17
CA TRP A 414 16.87 47.30 11.23
C TRP A 414 17.48 47.01 12.61
N ASN A 415 18.79 46.81 12.72
CA ASN A 415 19.44 46.43 13.98
C ASN A 415 19.54 47.55 15.05
N SER A 416 18.84 48.68 14.91
CA SER A 416 18.98 49.79 15.86
C SER A 416 17.74 50.66 16.02
N ILE A 417 16.58 50.07 16.30
CA ILE A 417 15.49 50.81 16.96
C ILE A 417 15.11 50.07 18.25
N ALA A 418 16.10 49.87 19.12
CA ALA A 418 15.86 49.51 20.52
C ALA A 418 15.78 50.81 21.34
N ALA A 419 14.54 51.24 21.57
CA ALA A 419 14.01 52.07 22.64
C ALA A 419 14.98 52.77 23.64
N PRO A 420 14.77 54.08 23.85
CA PRO A 420 14.78 54.69 25.18
C PRO A 420 13.35 55.15 25.54
N GLU A 421 12.42 54.22 25.80
CA GLU A 421 11.00 54.51 25.47
C GLU A 421 10.03 54.95 26.57
N ASN A 422 10.31 54.91 27.87
CA ASN A 422 9.20 55.14 28.80
C ASN A 422 8.69 56.59 28.88
N LYS A 423 9.54 57.60 28.69
CA LYS A 423 9.12 59.02 28.73
C LYS A 423 8.63 59.55 27.38
N LEU A 424 9.28 59.16 26.28
CA LEU A 424 8.85 59.58 24.94
C LEU A 424 7.54 58.93 24.53
N ALA A 425 7.33 57.64 24.85
CA ALA A 425 6.04 56.99 24.66
C ALA A 425 4.93 57.67 25.48
N SER A 426 5.21 58.05 26.73
CA SER A 426 4.23 58.79 27.55
C SER A 426 3.88 60.17 26.97
N ILE A 427 4.84 60.87 26.35
CA ILE A 427 4.58 62.16 25.68
C ILE A 427 3.71 61.94 24.44
N ARG A 428 4.07 60.96 23.61
CA ARG A 428 3.31 60.55 22.41
C ARG A 428 1.85 60.22 22.76
N LEU A 429 1.64 59.33 23.73
CA LEU A 429 0.31 58.95 24.21
C LEU A 429 -0.45 60.13 24.83
N GLY A 430 0.24 61.06 25.51
CA GLY A 430 -0.38 62.28 26.02
C GLY A 430 -0.90 63.19 24.90
N PHE A 431 -0.11 63.37 23.85
CA PHE A 431 -0.53 64.13 22.66
C PHE A 431 -1.65 63.42 21.88
N GLU A 432 -1.65 62.09 21.86
CA GLU A 432 -2.73 61.31 21.27
C GLU A 432 -4.06 61.48 22.04
N ASP A 433 -4.01 61.46 23.38
CA ASP A 433 -5.19 61.72 24.21
C ASP A 433 -5.74 63.14 23.98
N LEU A 434 -4.86 64.15 23.87
CA LEU A 434 -5.26 65.51 23.50
C LEU A 434 -5.89 65.57 22.11
N ARG A 435 -5.33 64.83 21.14
CA ARG A 435 -5.84 64.77 19.76
C ARG A 435 -7.24 64.16 19.72
N LYS A 436 -7.47 63.03 20.38
CA LYS A 436 -8.79 62.37 20.50
C LYS A 436 -9.82 63.28 21.19
N LYS A 437 -9.40 64.05 22.19
CA LYS A 437 -10.24 65.03 22.90
C LYS A 437 -10.40 66.36 22.13
N LYS A 438 -9.76 66.52 20.97
CA LYS A 438 -9.75 67.73 20.15
C LYS A 438 -9.26 68.97 20.92
N LEU A 439 -8.37 68.77 21.89
CA LEU A 439 -7.80 69.82 22.72
C LEU A 439 -6.50 70.31 22.08
N LEU A 440 -6.31 71.63 22.00
CA LEU A 440 -5.11 72.26 21.45
C LEU A 440 -4.79 71.91 19.99
N ALA A 441 -5.71 71.26 19.27
CA ALA A 441 -5.53 70.92 17.88
C ALA A 441 -5.74 72.15 16.99
N ASP A 442 -4.72 72.49 16.20
CA ASP A 442 -4.62 73.72 15.40
C ASP A 442 -4.55 73.44 13.90
N VAL A 443 -4.69 72.17 13.49
CA VAL A 443 -4.82 71.75 12.09
C VAL A 443 -5.86 70.63 11.95
N ILE A 444 -6.56 70.63 10.80
CA ILE A 444 -7.55 69.64 10.40
C ILE A 444 -7.23 69.13 9.00
N PHE A 445 -7.21 67.80 8.84
CA PHE A 445 -7.09 67.16 7.54
C PHE A 445 -8.48 66.84 6.97
N LYS A 446 -8.65 67.08 5.67
CA LYS A 446 -9.87 66.79 4.90
C LYS A 446 -9.58 65.75 3.82
N PRO A 447 -9.71 64.45 4.14
CA PRO A 447 -9.68 63.33 3.19
C PRO A 447 -10.64 63.47 2.02
N SER A 448 -10.44 62.66 0.98
CA SER A 448 -11.25 62.67 -0.24
C SER A 448 -12.70 62.24 0.00
N ASP A 449 -12.92 61.40 1.00
CA ASP A 449 -14.22 60.88 1.44
C ASP A 449 -14.86 61.72 2.57
N HIS A 450 -14.27 62.87 2.93
CA HIS A 450 -14.78 63.74 3.99
C HIS A 450 -16.06 64.48 3.54
N THR A 451 -17.15 64.29 4.26
CA THR A 451 -18.42 65.04 4.14
C THR A 451 -18.55 66.09 5.24
N GLU A 452 -19.46 67.07 5.13
CA GLU A 452 -19.64 68.09 6.19
C GLU A 452 -19.99 67.48 7.57
N ASP A 453 -20.58 66.29 7.60
CA ASP A 453 -20.93 65.53 8.81
C ASP A 453 -19.82 64.60 9.30
N SER A 454 -18.70 64.48 8.59
CA SER A 454 -17.59 63.62 8.97
C SER A 454 -16.86 64.15 10.18
N GLU A 455 -16.38 63.25 11.04
CA GLU A 455 -15.55 63.64 12.17
C GLU A 455 -14.22 64.25 11.66
N PRO A 456 -13.86 65.47 12.10
CA PRO A 456 -12.63 66.11 11.64
C PRO A 456 -11.40 65.34 12.11
N LEU A 457 -10.48 65.07 11.19
CA LEU A 457 -9.15 64.54 11.51
C LEU A 457 -8.27 65.67 12.02
N VAL A 458 -8.36 65.94 13.32
CA VAL A 458 -7.60 67.01 13.99
C VAL A 458 -6.19 66.54 14.34
N ALA A 459 -5.24 67.47 14.39
CA ALA A 459 -3.88 67.23 14.87
C ALA A 459 -3.24 68.51 15.43
N HIS A 460 -1.98 68.38 15.87
CA HIS A 460 -1.19 69.47 16.44
C HIS A 460 -0.01 69.77 15.53
N ARG A 461 0.04 70.97 14.94
CA ARG A 461 1.09 71.41 14.01
C ARG A 461 2.48 71.24 14.60
N SER A 462 2.65 71.62 15.86
CA SER A 462 3.93 71.51 16.59
C SER A 462 4.41 70.07 16.69
N PHE A 463 3.50 69.12 16.93
CA PHE A 463 3.85 67.71 17.05
C PHE A 463 4.16 67.09 15.67
N LEU A 464 3.37 67.44 14.65
CA LEU A 464 3.59 67.00 13.28
C LEU A 464 4.92 67.54 12.71
N ALA A 465 5.22 68.82 12.92
CA ALA A 465 6.45 69.46 12.45
C ALA A 465 7.74 68.89 13.08
N VAL A 466 7.64 68.33 14.29
CA VAL A 466 8.76 67.62 14.93
C VAL A 466 8.91 66.19 14.40
N SER A 467 7.81 65.59 13.94
CA SER A 467 7.77 64.19 13.52
C SER A 467 8.10 63.99 12.03
N SER A 468 8.12 65.06 11.24
CA SER A 468 8.25 65.01 9.77
C SER A 468 8.84 66.30 9.22
N GLU A 469 9.82 66.18 8.33
CA GLU A 469 10.41 67.32 7.61
C GLU A 469 9.35 68.02 6.73
N TYR A 470 8.48 67.26 6.07
CA TYR A 470 7.37 67.79 5.27
C TYR A 470 6.48 68.74 6.10
N PHE A 471 6.06 68.32 7.29
CA PHE A 471 5.21 69.16 8.14
C PHE A 471 5.98 70.32 8.76
N SER A 472 7.29 70.16 8.99
CA SER A 472 8.16 71.25 9.43
C SER A 472 8.18 72.37 8.39
N ASP A 473 8.43 72.02 7.12
CA ASP A 473 8.44 72.98 6.02
C ASP A 473 7.05 73.58 5.79
N LEU A 474 5.99 72.78 5.83
CA LEU A 474 4.62 73.23 5.61
C LEU A 474 4.16 74.25 6.67
N PHE A 475 4.48 74.01 7.94
CA PHE A 475 3.98 74.82 9.06
C PHE A 475 4.94 75.90 9.54
N CYS A 476 6.24 75.79 9.27
CA CYS A 476 7.25 76.75 9.71
C CYS A 476 7.93 77.47 8.53
N GLY A 477 7.69 77.06 7.29
CA GLY A 477 8.14 77.74 6.08
C GLY A 477 7.21 78.86 5.62
N ASP A 478 7.44 79.32 4.38
CA ASP A 478 6.73 80.45 3.78
C ASP A 478 5.39 80.06 3.11
N PHE A 479 4.85 78.89 3.42
CA PHE A 479 3.55 78.43 2.90
C PHE A 479 2.40 79.13 3.61
N LYS A 480 1.23 79.16 2.97
CA LYS A 480 0.00 79.75 3.56
C LYS A 480 -0.41 79.01 4.84
N GLU A 481 -0.13 77.72 4.88
CA GLU A 481 -0.31 76.82 6.02
C GLU A 481 0.64 77.16 7.19
N GLY A 482 1.59 78.07 7.01
CA GLY A 482 2.45 78.64 8.04
C GLY A 482 1.80 79.75 8.87
N GLU A 483 0.68 80.33 8.43
CA GLU A 483 -0.01 81.44 9.09
C GLU A 483 -0.44 81.11 10.55
N PRO A 484 -0.71 82.13 11.40
CA PRO A 484 -1.17 81.89 12.77
C PRO A 484 -2.46 81.06 12.81
N ALA A 485 -2.43 79.95 13.58
CA ALA A 485 -3.57 79.06 13.78
C ALA A 485 -3.90 78.92 15.27
N SER A 486 -5.13 78.50 15.58
CA SER A 486 -5.53 78.16 16.94
C SER A 486 -6.61 77.09 16.91
N ALA A 487 -6.93 76.49 18.06
CA ALA A 487 -8.05 75.56 18.16
C ALA A 487 -9.41 76.16 17.77
N ALA A 488 -9.58 77.48 17.85
CA ALA A 488 -10.82 78.16 17.43
C ALA A 488 -10.85 78.44 15.91
N SER A 489 -9.70 78.42 15.24
CA SER A 489 -9.55 78.66 13.81
C SER A 489 -8.36 77.83 13.28
N PRO A 490 -8.53 76.51 13.15
CA PRO A 490 -7.46 75.62 12.73
C PRO A 490 -7.22 75.72 11.22
N ILE A 491 -6.00 75.40 10.80
CA ILE A 491 -5.65 75.34 9.37
C ILE A 491 -6.25 74.07 8.77
N SER A 492 -6.82 74.18 7.56
CA SER A 492 -7.41 73.04 6.87
C SER A 492 -6.49 72.57 5.74
N ILE A 493 -6.05 71.32 5.80
CA ILE A 493 -5.25 70.66 4.76
C ILE A 493 -6.15 69.70 3.98
N ALA A 494 -6.23 69.87 2.66
CA ALA A 494 -6.98 68.96 1.79
C ALA A 494 -6.14 67.74 1.39
N LEU A 495 -6.74 66.55 1.40
CA LEU A 495 -6.15 65.28 0.99
C LEU A 495 -7.02 64.62 -0.09
N PRO A 496 -7.05 65.16 -1.32
CA PRO A 496 -8.03 64.78 -2.35
C PRO A 496 -7.85 63.37 -2.92
N HIS A 497 -6.77 62.69 -2.57
CA HIS A 497 -6.42 61.36 -3.08
C HIS A 497 -6.22 60.32 -1.98
N HIS A 498 -6.62 60.63 -0.73
CA HIS A 498 -6.45 59.73 0.39
C HIS A 498 -7.73 59.65 1.22
N SER A 499 -8.11 58.43 1.58
CA SER A 499 -9.26 58.10 2.41
C SER A 499 -9.07 58.52 3.87
N THR A 500 -10.18 58.62 4.59
CA THR A 500 -10.16 58.91 6.03
C THR A 500 -9.44 57.83 6.82
N ALA A 501 -9.59 56.56 6.41
CA ALA A 501 -8.89 55.43 7.02
C ALA A 501 -7.36 55.54 6.85
N CYS A 502 -6.88 55.85 5.64
CA CYS A 502 -5.45 56.05 5.38
C CYS A 502 -4.87 57.20 6.20
N ALA A 503 -5.50 58.38 6.13
CA ALA A 503 -5.03 59.55 6.86
C ALA A 503 -5.01 59.30 8.37
N ARG A 504 -6.02 58.59 8.91
CA ARG A 504 -6.05 58.19 10.31
C ARG A 504 -4.92 57.22 10.64
N LEU A 505 -4.67 56.19 9.85
CA LEU A 505 -3.60 55.22 10.10
C LEU A 505 -2.22 55.90 10.20
N VAL A 506 -1.91 56.80 9.27
CA VAL A 506 -0.63 57.51 9.28
C VAL A 506 -0.53 58.47 10.47
N LEU A 507 -1.60 59.20 10.79
CA LEU A 507 -1.64 60.06 11.98
C LEU A 507 -1.51 59.25 13.27
N ASP A 508 -2.24 58.15 13.39
CA ASP A 508 -2.20 57.27 14.56
C ASP A 508 -0.77 56.75 14.76
N HIS A 509 -0.07 56.37 13.69
CA HIS A 509 1.35 56.00 13.79
C HIS A 509 2.23 57.15 14.27
N ILE A 510 2.10 58.36 13.73
CA ILE A 510 2.88 59.53 14.19
C ILE A 510 2.68 59.76 15.71
N TYR A 511 1.45 59.61 16.19
CA TYR A 511 1.08 59.89 17.58
C TYR A 511 1.31 58.73 18.55
N THR A 512 1.35 57.48 18.09
CA THR A 512 1.49 56.30 18.97
C THR A 512 2.81 55.57 18.78
N GLY A 513 3.41 55.65 17.60
CA GLY A 513 4.52 54.80 17.16
C GLY A 513 4.13 53.33 16.94
N ALA A 514 2.83 53.00 16.94
CA ALA A 514 2.37 51.62 16.78
C ALA A 514 2.60 51.12 15.36
N GLU A 515 3.02 49.86 15.24
CA GLU A 515 3.21 49.19 13.96
C GLU A 515 1.83 48.77 13.39
N PRO A 516 1.49 49.11 12.13
CA PRO A 516 0.33 48.55 11.45
C PRO A 516 0.47 47.03 11.27
N GLU A 517 -0.51 46.28 11.77
CA GLU A 517 -0.60 44.83 11.60
C GLU A 517 -1.25 44.49 10.25
N ALA A 518 -0.46 44.01 9.28
CA ALA A 518 -0.94 43.71 7.91
C ALA A 518 -2.16 42.79 7.87
N GLN A 519 -2.28 41.87 8.82
CA GLN A 519 -3.36 40.89 8.91
C GLN A 519 -4.73 41.52 9.18
N THR A 520 -4.76 42.74 9.72
CA THR A 520 -6.00 43.45 10.07
C THR A 520 -6.40 44.50 9.02
N LEU A 521 -5.54 44.75 8.03
CA LEU A 521 -5.66 45.85 7.08
C LEU A 521 -5.75 45.33 5.65
N THR A 522 -6.51 46.00 4.80
CA THR A 522 -6.61 45.64 3.39
C THR A 522 -5.35 46.08 2.65
N LEU A 523 -4.96 45.34 1.60
CA LEU A 523 -3.84 45.71 0.73
C LEU A 523 -3.99 47.13 0.17
N ASP A 524 -5.20 47.51 -0.23
CA ASP A 524 -5.48 48.86 -0.77
C ASP A 524 -5.17 49.95 0.25
N LEU A 525 -5.57 49.76 1.52
CA LEU A 525 -5.30 50.72 2.59
C LEU A 525 -3.81 50.80 2.91
N LEU A 526 -3.09 49.68 2.90
CA LEU A 526 -1.64 49.66 3.12
C LEU A 526 -0.88 50.35 1.98
N LEU A 527 -1.30 50.16 0.72
CA LEU A 527 -0.72 50.84 -0.44
C LEU A 527 -1.04 52.34 -0.45
N GLU A 528 -2.24 52.73 -0.01
CA GLU A 528 -2.63 54.12 0.16
C GLU A 528 -1.82 54.80 1.27
N ALA A 529 -1.64 54.12 2.42
CA ALA A 529 -0.80 54.58 3.52
C ALA A 529 0.69 54.63 3.17
N LEU A 530 1.18 53.71 2.34
CA LEU A 530 2.55 53.72 1.82
C LEU A 530 2.77 54.99 0.99
N LYS A 531 1.82 55.33 0.12
CA LYS A 531 1.87 56.56 -0.66
C LYS A 531 1.86 57.81 0.22
N LEU A 532 0.95 57.87 1.20
CA LEU A 532 0.81 59.03 2.07
C LEU A 532 2.02 59.20 2.99
N SER A 533 2.56 58.12 3.55
CA SER A 533 3.75 58.15 4.41
C SER A 533 5.00 58.58 3.64
N GLY A 534 5.15 58.15 2.38
CA GLY A 534 6.21 58.63 1.49
C GLY A 534 6.04 60.12 1.17
N PHE A 535 4.82 60.58 0.89
CA PHE A 535 4.53 61.99 0.61
C PHE A 535 4.74 62.91 1.82
N TRP A 536 4.36 62.47 3.02
CA TRP A 536 4.58 63.20 4.28
C TRP A 536 5.96 62.95 4.90
N ASP A 537 6.87 62.29 4.20
CA ASP A 537 8.22 61.98 4.67
C ASP A 537 8.27 61.29 6.06
N ILE A 538 7.33 60.38 6.32
CA ILE A 538 7.29 59.55 7.53
C ILE A 538 8.14 58.29 7.29
N LYS A 539 9.47 58.47 7.33
CA LYS A 539 10.47 57.49 6.85
C LYS A 539 10.37 56.12 7.51
N ASP A 540 10.09 56.08 8.82
CA ASP A 540 9.94 54.84 9.59
C ASP A 540 8.68 54.06 9.19
N LEU A 541 7.53 54.72 9.15
CA LEU A 541 6.29 54.10 8.67
C LEU A 541 6.40 53.64 7.22
N PHE A 542 7.01 54.44 6.35
CA PHE A 542 7.17 54.12 4.94
C PHE A 542 7.98 52.83 4.74
N LYS A 543 9.03 52.62 5.54
CA LYS A 543 9.80 51.37 5.53
C LYS A 543 9.04 50.19 6.12
N LEU A 544 8.33 50.43 7.22
CA LEU A 544 7.59 49.38 7.89
C LEU A 544 6.42 48.87 7.03
N LEU A 545 5.70 49.76 6.33
CA LEU A 545 4.66 49.37 5.38
C LEU A 545 5.24 48.56 4.20
N GLN A 546 6.42 48.92 3.69
CA GLN A 546 7.08 48.12 2.65
C GLN A 546 7.37 46.70 3.13
N LYS A 547 7.90 46.55 4.35
CA LYS A 547 8.18 45.25 4.97
C LYS A 547 6.90 44.43 5.15
N GLU A 548 5.87 45.02 5.74
CA GLU A 548 4.59 44.34 6.01
C GLU A 548 3.91 43.84 4.72
N ILE A 549 3.96 44.64 3.65
CA ILE A 549 3.47 44.25 2.33
C ILE A 549 4.35 43.14 1.73
N ALA A 550 5.67 43.29 1.81
CA ALA A 550 6.64 42.33 1.28
C ALA A 550 6.50 40.94 1.91
N ASP A 551 6.43 40.87 3.23
CA ASP A 551 6.48 39.61 3.98
C ASP A 551 5.15 38.84 3.92
N ASN A 552 4.02 39.53 3.76
CA ASN A 552 2.69 38.90 3.92
C ASN A 552 1.80 38.97 2.68
N LEU A 553 1.99 39.95 1.79
CA LEU A 553 0.99 40.28 0.77
C LEU A 553 1.48 40.13 -0.66
N VAL A 554 2.76 39.83 -0.90
CA VAL A 554 3.30 39.55 -2.25
C VAL A 554 2.94 38.13 -2.66
N THR A 555 1.97 38.01 -3.56
CA THR A 555 1.51 36.73 -4.16
C THR A 555 1.42 36.90 -5.68
N PRO A 556 1.27 35.83 -6.49
CA PRO A 556 1.12 35.96 -7.94
C PRO A 556 -0.06 36.85 -8.34
N ARG A 557 -1.13 36.87 -7.52
CA ARG A 557 -2.33 37.69 -7.71
C ARG A 557 -2.06 39.18 -7.49
N THR A 558 -1.36 39.53 -6.42
CA THR A 558 -1.18 40.91 -5.95
C THR A 558 0.10 41.58 -6.48
N LEU A 559 1.04 40.79 -7.01
CA LEU A 559 2.37 41.23 -7.46
C LEU A 559 2.32 42.46 -8.38
N ASN A 560 1.46 42.45 -9.40
CA ASN A 560 1.37 43.55 -10.36
C ASN A 560 0.83 44.84 -9.72
N GLN A 561 -0.17 44.73 -8.85
CA GLN A 561 -0.76 45.87 -8.16
C GLN A 561 0.26 46.49 -7.20
N ILE A 562 0.94 45.66 -6.39
CA ILE A 562 1.97 46.08 -5.44
C ILE A 562 3.12 46.75 -6.19
N ARG A 563 3.67 46.12 -7.23
CA ARG A 563 4.78 46.66 -8.02
C ARG A 563 4.44 48.02 -8.63
N THR A 564 3.24 48.17 -9.19
CA THR A 564 2.79 49.43 -9.79
C THR A 564 2.76 50.54 -8.74
N LYS A 565 2.16 50.27 -7.58
CA LYS A 565 2.06 51.26 -6.49
C LYS A 565 3.39 51.56 -5.81
N ALA A 566 4.25 50.56 -5.64
CA ALA A 566 5.61 50.75 -5.15
C ALA A 566 6.42 51.66 -6.08
N THR A 567 6.26 51.49 -7.41
CA THR A 567 6.90 52.35 -8.43
C THR A 567 6.38 53.79 -8.38
N GLU A 568 5.07 53.99 -8.25
CA GLU A 568 4.46 55.33 -8.10
C GLU A 568 5.01 56.09 -6.86
N CYS A 569 5.38 55.37 -5.81
CA CYS A 569 5.80 55.95 -4.53
C CYS A 569 7.33 55.92 -4.32
N HIS A 570 8.11 55.48 -5.31
CA HIS A 570 9.56 55.30 -5.21
C HIS A 570 9.99 54.40 -4.03
N ALA A 571 9.20 53.36 -3.75
CA ALA A 571 9.48 52.35 -2.72
C ALA A 571 10.48 51.31 -3.25
N GLU A 572 11.74 51.70 -3.42
CA GLU A 572 12.79 50.90 -4.08
C GLU A 572 12.96 49.51 -3.46
N GLU A 573 12.97 49.39 -2.13
CA GLU A 573 13.14 48.11 -1.42
C GLU A 573 11.97 47.14 -1.74
N LEU A 574 10.73 47.64 -1.81
CA LEU A 574 9.56 46.84 -2.19
C LEU A 574 9.56 46.47 -3.68
N ILE A 575 10.03 47.37 -4.57
CA ILE A 575 10.18 47.08 -6.00
C ILE A 575 11.19 45.94 -6.20
N GLU A 576 12.35 46.02 -5.56
CA GLU A 576 13.36 44.96 -5.60
C GLU A 576 12.80 43.63 -5.08
N THR A 577 12.02 43.66 -3.99
CA THR A 577 11.36 42.48 -3.44
C THR A 577 10.38 41.85 -4.44
N CYS A 578 9.59 42.66 -5.15
CA CYS A 578 8.71 42.16 -6.21
C CYS A 578 9.48 41.49 -7.36
N VAL A 579 10.61 42.07 -7.78
CA VAL A 579 11.47 41.50 -8.84
C VAL A 579 12.09 40.18 -8.38
N ASP A 580 12.61 40.13 -7.15
CA ASP A 580 13.16 38.92 -6.55
C ASP A 580 12.10 37.82 -6.44
N TYR A 581 10.88 38.16 -6.03
CA TYR A 581 9.75 37.23 -5.97
C TYR A 581 9.41 36.66 -7.35
N GLU A 582 9.33 37.53 -8.37
CA GLU A 582 9.03 37.13 -9.75
C GLU A 582 10.09 36.16 -10.32
N GLN A 583 11.37 36.40 -10.03
CA GLN A 583 12.46 35.55 -10.48
C GLN A 583 12.45 34.17 -9.79
N ARG A 584 12.20 34.12 -8.48
CA ARG A 584 12.24 32.87 -7.70
C ARG A 584 11.01 32.00 -7.89
N ASN A 585 9.86 32.60 -8.20
CA ASN A 585 8.57 31.92 -8.30
C ASN A 585 8.01 31.92 -9.73
N ALA A 586 8.88 31.96 -10.75
CA ALA A 586 8.47 32.02 -12.16
C ALA A 586 7.55 30.85 -12.57
N GLY A 587 7.81 29.64 -12.07
CA GLY A 587 6.97 28.45 -12.29
C GLY A 587 5.55 28.64 -11.75
N LEU A 588 5.44 28.97 -10.46
CA LEU A 588 4.19 29.30 -9.79
C LEU A 588 3.41 30.41 -10.50
N ILE A 589 4.07 31.49 -10.92
CA ILE A 589 3.43 32.60 -11.64
C ILE A 589 2.89 32.16 -13.00
N GLN A 590 3.66 31.36 -13.75
CA GLN A 590 3.20 30.80 -15.02
C GLN A 590 2.00 29.86 -14.82
N LYS A 591 2.07 29.02 -13.79
CA LYS A 591 1.00 28.09 -13.41
C LYS A 591 -0.28 28.86 -13.03
N TYR A 592 -0.15 29.92 -12.23
CA TYR A 592 -1.25 30.83 -11.87
C TYR A 592 -1.86 31.51 -13.11
N ALA A 593 -1.03 32.09 -13.97
CA ALA A 593 -1.47 32.77 -15.19
C ALA A 593 -2.20 31.83 -16.15
N SER A 594 -1.74 30.58 -16.29
CA SER A 594 -2.38 29.59 -17.16
C SER A 594 -3.82 29.25 -16.75
N ARG A 595 -4.14 29.33 -15.44
CA ARG A 595 -5.46 28.99 -14.89
C ARG A 595 -6.43 30.16 -14.93
N HIS A 596 -5.91 31.37 -14.81
CA HIS A 596 -6.69 32.61 -14.82
C HIS A 596 -6.71 33.31 -16.18
N ALA A 597 -6.09 32.72 -17.20
CA ALA A 597 -6.23 33.16 -18.58
C ALA A 597 -7.71 33.00 -19.00
N ARG A 598 -8.40 34.14 -19.26
CA ARG A 598 -9.74 34.09 -19.87
C ARG A 598 -9.64 33.31 -21.19
N PRO A 599 -10.57 32.37 -21.46
CA PRO A 599 -10.67 31.82 -22.81
C PRO A 599 -10.90 32.99 -23.78
N PRO A 600 -10.28 32.97 -24.97
CA PRO A 600 -10.49 34.04 -25.94
C PRO A 600 -11.99 34.14 -26.21
N GLU A 601 -12.55 35.32 -25.97
CA GLU A 601 -13.89 35.65 -26.43
C GLU A 601 -13.90 35.36 -27.93
N LEU A 602 -14.68 34.35 -28.33
CA LEU A 602 -15.07 34.16 -29.71
C LEU A 602 -15.85 35.41 -30.10
N GLU A 603 -15.16 36.40 -30.65
CA GLU A 603 -15.75 37.48 -31.43
C GLU A 603 -16.54 36.81 -32.57
N LEU A 604 -17.84 36.67 -32.35
CA LEU A 604 -18.82 36.40 -33.39
C LEU A 604 -18.91 37.65 -34.27
N GLU A 605 -18.18 37.64 -35.39
CA GLU A 605 -18.52 38.44 -36.58
C GLU A 605 -19.65 37.79 -37.38
#